data_AF-A0A2E1KA04-F1
#
_entry.id   AF-A0A2E1KA04-F1
#
_cell.length_a   1.000
_cell.length_b   1.000
_cell.length_c   1.000
_cell.angle_alpha   90.00
_cell.angle_beta   90.00
_cell.angle_gamma   90.00
#
_symmetry.space_group_name_H-M   'P 1'
#
loop_
_entity.id
_entity.type
_entity.pdbx_description
1 polymer ?
#
loop_
_entity_poly.entity_id
_entity_poly.type
_entity_poly.pdbx_seq_one_letter_code
_entity_poly.pdbx_strand_id
1 'polypeptide(L)'
;IKDHELLHSTLHRPNYSLTGTSNKYTQNKKVTKIFRQKEPINLTGNESLYLQKTLLKNPSNNISIPRTTEPYEETVFKEREFRAAVGTLLHEFFEHHTTEKSALPLKLRIEKTKGYWRRSLQKETIDTTMLDKTIRLMKELTIQTLTGKNAWIFDSSFKDSSNELEISTREESFSSKNLLWVERDYIVDRSFIDKNEERWIIDYKTSIKPDDQSEESFIANLRTSHSPQLQKYASLFSDLEDRPIKKAIFAISLNKLIVIK
;
A
#
# COMPACT_ATOMS: atom_id res chain seq x y z
N ILE A 1 -23.26 38.67 26.59
CA ILE A 1 -22.39 39.07 25.47
C ILE A 1 -21.09 38.29 25.64
N LYS A 2 -20.83 37.32 24.74
CA LYS A 2 -19.51 36.78 24.31
C LYS A 2 -18.58 36.15 25.38
N ASP A 3 -17.82 35.09 25.18
CA ASP A 3 -17.48 34.23 24.03
C ASP A 3 -16.88 32.91 24.57
N HIS A 4 -16.90 31.87 23.73
CA HIS A 4 -16.24 30.56 23.87
C HIS A 4 -14.73 30.62 23.55
N GLU A 5 -13.87 29.98 24.35
CA GLU A 5 -12.55 29.40 23.94
C GLU A 5 -12.23 28.20 24.85
N LEU A 6 -12.29 26.93 24.39
CA LEU A 6 -11.24 26.13 23.71
C LEU A 6 -9.92 25.99 24.51
N LEU A 7 -9.87 24.97 25.38
CA LEU A 7 -8.63 24.45 25.97
C LEU A 7 -8.00 23.39 25.06
N HIS A 8 -6.91 23.76 24.38
CA HIS A 8 -5.97 22.84 23.75
C HIS A 8 -5.02 22.26 24.79
N SER A 9 -4.97 20.93 24.93
CA SER A 9 -3.90 20.24 25.65
C SER A 9 -2.78 19.84 24.69
N THR A 10 -1.57 20.27 25.04
CA THR A 10 -0.32 20.15 24.31
C THR A 10 0.32 18.78 24.54
N LEU A 11 0.39 17.95 23.51
CA LEU A 11 1.26 16.76 23.50
C LEU A 11 2.64 17.14 22.94
N HIS A 12 3.65 17.07 23.79
CA HIS A 12 5.06 17.18 23.47
C HIS A 12 5.48 16.18 22.39
N ARG A 13 6.06 16.67 21.29
CA ARG A 13 6.90 15.88 20.38
C ARG A 13 8.35 15.95 20.87
N PRO A 14 9.09 14.82 20.98
CA PRO A 14 10.52 14.89 21.22
C PRO A 14 11.24 15.46 20.00
N ASN A 15 12.08 16.47 20.25
CA ASN A 15 12.99 17.08 19.28
C ASN A 15 14.15 16.13 18.99
N TYR A 16 14.33 15.74 17.73
CA TYR A 16 15.58 15.15 17.26
C TYR A 16 16.59 16.29 16.99
N SER A 17 17.64 16.38 17.81
CA SER A 17 18.84 17.18 17.51
C SER A 17 19.92 16.26 16.93
N LEU A 18 20.14 16.34 15.62
CA LEU A 18 21.27 15.70 14.94
C LEU A 18 22.48 16.64 15.03
N THR A 19 23.54 16.21 15.73
CA THR A 19 24.87 16.83 15.64
C THR A 19 25.82 15.81 15.03
N GLY A 20 26.37 16.13 13.87
CA GLY A 20 27.25 15.27 13.08
C GLY A 20 27.41 15.83 11.68
N THR A 21 28.50 16.58 11.48
CA THR A 21 28.79 17.49 10.36
C THR A 21 29.15 16.82 9.02
N SER A 22 28.83 17.58 7.94
CA SER A 22 29.21 17.45 6.52
C SER A 22 28.11 16.80 5.66
N ASN A 23 27.37 17.45 4.76
CA ASN A 23 27.72 18.59 3.91
C ASN A 23 26.48 19.47 3.60
N LYS A 24 26.75 20.76 3.41
CA LYS A 24 25.84 21.89 3.27
C LYS A 24 24.93 21.76 2.04
N TYR A 25 23.60 21.86 2.21
CA TYR A 25 22.65 22.65 1.40
C TYR A 25 21.27 22.65 2.09
N THR A 26 21.17 23.27 3.27
CA THR A 26 19.87 23.70 3.81
C THR A 26 19.53 25.07 3.24
N GLN A 27 18.67 25.11 2.23
CA GLN A 27 17.94 26.33 1.89
C GLN A 27 16.43 26.05 1.84
N ASN A 28 15.73 26.69 2.77
CA ASN A 28 14.38 27.21 2.70
C ASN A 28 13.27 26.32 2.11
N LYS A 29 12.49 25.76 3.04
CA LYS A 29 11.07 25.39 2.85
C LYS A 29 10.33 26.43 2.01
N LYS A 30 9.81 26.01 0.86
CA LYS A 30 8.46 26.36 0.43
C LYS A 30 7.69 25.06 0.26
N VAL A 31 6.74 24.83 1.16
CA VAL A 31 5.69 23.82 0.97
C VAL A 31 4.88 24.28 -0.24
N THR A 32 5.15 23.73 -1.41
CA THR A 32 4.28 23.93 -2.56
C THR A 32 3.10 22.99 -2.37
N LYS A 33 1.91 23.54 -2.11
CA LYS A 33 0.65 22.79 -2.23
C LYS A 33 0.65 22.14 -3.62
N ILE A 34 0.55 20.82 -3.67
CA ILE A 34 0.25 20.13 -4.92
C ILE A 34 -1.16 20.56 -5.32
N PHE A 35 -1.25 21.33 -6.40
CA PHE A 35 -2.52 21.54 -7.07
C PHE A 35 -2.93 20.22 -7.71
N ARG A 36 -4.03 19.62 -7.25
CA ARG A 36 -4.71 18.60 -8.06
C ARG A 36 -5.11 19.26 -9.37
N GLN A 37 -4.59 18.74 -10.46
CA GLN A 37 -4.95 19.19 -11.80
C GLN A 37 -6.46 18.95 -11.98
N LYS A 38 -7.21 20.03 -12.18
CA LYS A 38 -8.68 19.99 -12.32
C LYS A 38 -9.15 19.80 -13.76
N GLU A 39 -8.25 19.87 -14.73
CA GLU A 39 -8.55 19.70 -16.15
C GLU A 39 -7.65 18.62 -16.78
N PRO A 40 -8.17 17.83 -17.73
CA PRO A 40 -7.40 16.78 -18.39
C PRO A 40 -6.22 17.37 -19.18
N ILE A 41 -5.07 16.69 -19.13
CA ILE A 41 -3.92 17.01 -19.98
C ILE A 41 -4.31 16.67 -21.43
N ASN A 42 -4.46 17.69 -22.28
CA ASN A 42 -4.59 17.49 -23.72
C ASN A 42 -3.22 17.17 -24.31
N LEU A 43 -2.88 15.89 -24.36
CA LEU A 43 -1.70 15.42 -25.09
C LEU A 43 -1.99 15.46 -26.60
N THR A 44 -1.05 15.98 -27.36
CA THR A 44 -1.15 15.92 -28.84
C THR A 44 -0.95 14.48 -29.31
N GLY A 45 -1.50 14.13 -30.48
CA GLY A 45 -1.54 12.74 -30.97
C GLY A 45 -0.17 12.02 -31.01
N ASN A 46 0.93 12.77 -31.12
CA ASN A 46 2.28 12.21 -31.12
C ASN A 46 2.82 11.89 -29.71
N GLU A 47 2.40 12.63 -28.68
CA GLU A 47 2.81 12.42 -27.29
C GLU A 47 2.11 11.19 -26.68
N SER A 48 0.84 11.00 -27.04
CA SER A 48 0.08 9.79 -26.70
C SER A 48 0.69 8.54 -27.35
N LEU A 49 1.08 8.63 -28.63
CA LEU A 49 1.69 7.52 -29.36
C LEU A 49 3.08 7.14 -28.82
N TYR A 50 3.84 8.10 -28.29
CA TYR A 50 5.14 7.84 -27.67
C TYR A 50 4.99 7.12 -26.33
N LEU A 51 4.06 7.55 -25.49
CA LEU A 51 3.76 6.88 -24.21
C LEU A 51 3.22 5.47 -24.44
N GLN A 52 2.34 5.28 -25.43
CA GLN A 52 1.79 3.98 -25.79
C GLN A 52 2.86 3.00 -26.31
N LYS A 53 3.82 3.49 -27.13
CA LYS A 53 4.94 2.67 -27.65
C LYS A 53 5.99 2.32 -26.60
N THR A 54 6.15 3.15 -25.57
CA THR A 54 7.16 2.95 -24.52
C THR A 54 6.66 1.98 -23.45
N LEU A 55 5.35 1.97 -23.17
CA LEU A 55 4.72 1.04 -22.22
C LEU A 55 4.45 -0.36 -22.80
N LEU A 56 4.47 -0.52 -24.13
CA LEU A 56 4.18 -1.79 -24.82
C LEU A 56 5.42 -2.57 -25.30
N LYS A 57 6.66 -2.15 -24.97
CA LYS A 57 7.88 -2.90 -25.32
C LYS A 57 8.39 -3.75 -24.15
N ASN A 58 7.77 -4.91 -23.98
CA ASN A 58 8.47 -6.20 -23.81
C ASN A 58 7.46 -7.36 -23.94
N PRO A 59 7.33 -7.96 -25.14
CA PRO A 59 6.63 -9.22 -25.32
C PRO A 59 7.66 -10.37 -25.44
N SER A 60 7.65 -11.29 -24.47
CA SER A 60 7.85 -12.69 -24.81
C SER A 60 6.47 -13.26 -25.13
N ASN A 61 6.37 -13.79 -26.35
CA ASN A 61 5.23 -14.44 -27.00
C ASN A 61 4.23 -13.54 -27.74
N ASN A 62 4.52 -13.42 -29.04
CA ASN A 62 3.58 -13.15 -30.11
C ASN A 62 2.40 -14.14 -30.07
N ILE A 63 1.19 -13.61 -29.88
CA ILE A 63 0.00 -14.15 -30.53
C ILE A 63 -0.73 -12.96 -31.15
N SER A 64 -0.85 -12.98 -32.47
CA SER A 64 -1.71 -12.09 -33.22
C SER A 64 -3.18 -12.37 -32.85
N ILE A 65 -3.83 -11.42 -32.17
CA ILE A 65 -5.27 -11.51 -31.84
C ILE A 65 -6.05 -10.61 -32.81
N PRO A 66 -7.10 -11.13 -33.49
CA PRO A 66 -7.98 -10.33 -34.32
C PRO A 66 -8.79 -9.32 -33.50
N ARG A 67 -9.13 -8.21 -34.15
CA ARG A 67 -9.82 -7.04 -33.61
C ARG A 67 -11.27 -7.34 -33.22
N THR A 68 -11.49 -7.79 -31.98
CA THR A 68 -12.78 -7.80 -31.26
C THR A 68 -12.51 -7.79 -29.74
N THR A 69 -12.21 -6.63 -29.14
CA THR A 69 -11.76 -6.56 -27.72
C THR A 69 -12.61 -5.70 -26.77
N GLU A 70 -13.66 -5.03 -27.22
CA GLU A 70 -14.38 -4.05 -26.39
C GLU A 70 -15.09 -4.62 -25.13
N PRO A 71 -15.73 -5.82 -25.12
CA PRO A 71 -16.34 -6.35 -23.89
C PRO A 71 -15.35 -7.00 -22.91
N TYR A 72 -14.24 -7.55 -23.41
CA TYR A 72 -13.26 -8.28 -22.58
C TYR A 72 -12.31 -7.34 -21.84
N GLU A 73 -11.81 -6.30 -22.51
CA GLU A 73 -10.92 -5.32 -21.87
C GLU A 73 -11.65 -4.52 -20.78
N GLU A 74 -12.91 -4.13 -21.02
CA GLU A 74 -13.70 -3.40 -20.02
C GLU A 74 -14.02 -4.25 -18.78
N THR A 75 -14.33 -5.54 -18.97
CA THR A 75 -14.63 -6.46 -17.86
C THR A 75 -13.39 -6.77 -17.02
N VAL A 76 -12.26 -7.06 -17.67
CA VAL A 76 -10.97 -7.27 -16.99
C VAL A 76 -10.50 -6.01 -16.25
N PHE A 77 -10.70 -4.83 -16.85
CA PHE A 77 -10.37 -3.56 -16.21
C PHE A 77 -11.19 -3.34 -14.94
N LYS A 78 -12.52 -3.49 -15.02
CA LYS A 78 -13.42 -3.38 -13.85
C LYS A 78 -13.09 -4.38 -12.75
N GLU A 79 -12.72 -5.60 -13.09
CA GLU A 79 -12.30 -6.60 -12.10
C GLU A 79 -11.00 -6.19 -11.38
N ARG A 80 -10.03 -5.62 -12.10
CA ARG A 80 -8.79 -5.11 -11.52
C ARG A 80 -9.05 -3.97 -10.55
N GLU A 81 -9.85 -2.98 -10.95
CA GLU A 81 -10.18 -1.84 -10.09
C GLU A 81 -10.97 -2.29 -8.86
N PHE A 82 -11.91 -3.24 -9.01
CA PHE A 82 -12.62 -3.85 -7.89
C PHE A 82 -11.67 -4.52 -6.90
N ARG A 83 -10.71 -5.32 -7.38
CA ARG A 83 -9.71 -6.00 -6.52
C ARG A 83 -8.79 -4.99 -5.84
N ALA A 84 -8.37 -3.93 -6.53
CA ALA A 84 -7.56 -2.86 -5.97
C ALA A 84 -8.32 -2.14 -4.85
N ALA A 85 -9.60 -1.79 -5.08
CA ALA A 85 -10.45 -1.15 -4.07
C ALA A 85 -10.65 -2.04 -2.83
N VAL A 86 -10.82 -3.36 -2.99
CA VAL A 86 -10.85 -4.29 -1.84
C VAL A 86 -9.54 -4.24 -1.05
N GLY A 87 -8.40 -4.20 -1.76
CA GLY A 87 -7.07 -4.00 -1.18
C GLY A 87 -7.01 -2.77 -0.28
N THR A 88 -7.29 -1.61 -0.87
CA THR A 88 -7.27 -0.31 -0.19
C THR A 88 -8.16 -0.30 1.05
N LEU A 89 -9.41 -0.78 0.97
CA LEU A 89 -10.33 -0.76 2.10
C LEU A 89 -9.90 -1.67 3.27
N LEU A 90 -9.18 -2.76 2.98
CA LEU A 90 -8.61 -3.62 4.01
C LEU A 90 -7.38 -2.98 4.65
N HIS A 91 -6.49 -2.39 3.85
CA HIS A 91 -5.33 -1.63 4.35
C HIS A 91 -5.77 -0.49 5.27
N GLU A 92 -6.72 0.35 4.82
CA GLU A 92 -7.32 1.43 5.62
C GLU A 92 -7.88 0.91 6.95
N PHE A 93 -8.59 -0.22 6.93
CA PHE A 93 -9.13 -0.80 8.16
C PHE A 93 -8.01 -1.24 9.12
N PHE A 94 -6.94 -1.85 8.62
CA PHE A 94 -5.83 -2.31 9.44
C PHE A 94 -4.99 -1.16 9.99
N GLU A 95 -4.78 -0.11 9.22
CA GLU A 95 -4.16 1.14 9.67
C GLU A 95 -4.96 1.72 10.84
N HIS A 96 -6.26 1.93 10.63
CA HIS A 96 -7.15 2.43 11.68
C HIS A 96 -7.22 1.48 12.88
N HIS A 97 -7.20 0.16 12.66
CA HIS A 97 -7.18 -0.80 13.76
C HIS A 97 -5.95 -0.66 14.65
N THR A 98 -4.78 -0.50 14.03
CA THR A 98 -3.49 -0.43 14.71
C THR A 98 -3.31 0.89 15.46
N THR A 99 -3.74 2.00 14.86
CA THR A 99 -3.54 3.36 15.41
C THR A 99 -4.64 3.77 16.41
N GLU A 100 -5.87 3.33 16.20
CA GLU A 100 -7.01 3.73 17.02
C GLU A 100 -7.14 2.85 18.27
N LYS A 101 -6.99 3.45 19.45
CA LYS A 101 -7.35 2.83 20.73
C LYS A 101 -8.87 2.88 20.93
N SER A 102 -9.60 2.13 20.10
CA SER A 102 -11.05 2.04 20.21
C SER A 102 -11.44 1.15 21.39
N ALA A 103 -12.30 1.65 22.28
CA ALA A 103 -12.90 0.84 23.34
C ALA A 103 -13.98 -0.13 22.81
N LEU A 104 -14.38 0.00 21.53
CA LEU A 104 -15.39 -0.87 20.93
C LEU A 104 -14.82 -2.25 20.60
N PRO A 105 -15.55 -3.34 20.88
CA PRO A 105 -15.16 -4.68 20.46
C PRO A 105 -14.96 -4.75 18.94
N LEU A 106 -13.94 -5.51 18.50
CA LEU A 106 -13.57 -5.65 17.08
C LEU A 106 -14.77 -5.98 16.18
N LYS A 107 -15.61 -6.94 16.59
CA LYS A 107 -16.79 -7.34 15.82
C LYS A 107 -17.71 -6.14 15.55
N LEU A 108 -17.94 -5.28 16.54
CA LEU A 108 -18.80 -4.11 16.38
C LEU A 108 -18.16 -3.04 15.50
N ARG A 109 -16.84 -2.86 15.57
CA ARG A 109 -16.10 -1.97 14.66
C ARG A 109 -16.30 -2.39 13.20
N ILE A 110 -16.09 -3.67 12.90
CA ILE A 110 -16.30 -4.23 11.55
C ILE A 110 -17.76 -4.06 11.10
N GLU A 111 -18.73 -4.35 11.99
CA GLU A 111 -20.15 -4.17 11.67
C GLU A 111 -20.49 -2.73 11.27
N LYS A 112 -19.92 -1.74 11.95
CA LYS A 112 -20.07 -0.31 11.61
C LYS A 112 -19.38 0.05 10.29
N THR A 113 -18.22 -0.54 9.98
CA THR A 113 -17.47 -0.25 8.75
C THR A 113 -18.09 -0.88 7.49
N LYS A 114 -18.82 -1.99 7.60
CA LYS A 114 -19.43 -2.67 6.43
C LYS A 114 -20.25 -1.75 5.53
N GLY A 115 -20.99 -0.79 6.10
CA GLY A 115 -21.76 0.17 5.32
C GLY A 115 -20.89 1.09 4.46
N TYR A 116 -19.71 1.47 4.97
CA TYR A 116 -18.71 2.22 4.22
C TYR A 116 -18.08 1.37 3.12
N TRP A 117 -17.60 0.16 3.43
CA TRP A 117 -17.04 -0.76 2.43
C TRP A 117 -18.01 -1.02 1.28
N ARG A 118 -19.29 -1.26 1.60
CA ARG A 118 -20.33 -1.47 0.58
C ARG A 118 -20.42 -0.28 -0.36
N ARG A 119 -20.56 0.94 0.17
CA ARG A 119 -20.69 2.16 -0.65
C ARG A 119 -19.44 2.42 -1.50
N SER A 120 -18.26 2.09 -0.98
CA SER A 120 -17.00 2.25 -1.73
C SER A 120 -16.94 1.27 -2.91
N LEU A 121 -17.26 -0.01 -2.70
CA LEU A 121 -17.19 -1.04 -3.74
C LEU A 121 -18.35 -0.99 -4.75
N GLN A 122 -19.51 -0.41 -4.37
CA GLN A 122 -20.65 -0.23 -5.28
C GLN A 122 -20.33 0.64 -6.51
N LYS A 123 -19.26 1.43 -6.48
CA LYS A 123 -18.81 2.23 -7.62
C LYS A 123 -18.15 1.36 -8.70
N GLU A 124 -17.57 0.23 -8.29
CA GLU A 124 -16.75 -0.63 -9.14
C GLU A 124 -17.56 -1.79 -9.74
N THR A 125 -18.72 -2.12 -9.19
CA THR A 125 -19.59 -3.18 -9.72
C THR A 125 -21.07 -2.94 -9.47
N ILE A 126 -21.90 -3.36 -10.42
CA ILE A 126 -23.36 -3.40 -10.30
C ILE A 126 -23.88 -4.75 -9.79
N ASP A 127 -23.03 -5.78 -9.74
CA ASP A 127 -23.40 -7.10 -9.23
C ASP A 127 -23.48 -7.06 -7.70
N THR A 128 -24.72 -6.88 -7.21
CA THR A 128 -25.03 -6.82 -5.78
C THR A 128 -24.78 -8.14 -5.06
N THR A 129 -24.86 -9.28 -5.77
CA THR A 129 -24.62 -10.61 -5.19
C THR A 129 -23.12 -10.83 -4.97
N MET A 130 -22.29 -10.50 -5.96
CA MET A 130 -20.83 -10.50 -5.81
C MET A 130 -20.39 -9.55 -4.70
N LEU A 131 -20.94 -8.34 -4.66
CA LEU A 131 -20.66 -7.36 -3.61
C LEU A 131 -20.98 -7.91 -2.22
N ASP A 132 -22.15 -8.51 -2.02
CA ASP A 132 -22.55 -9.11 -0.74
C ASP A 132 -21.58 -10.21 -0.30
N LYS A 133 -21.16 -11.07 -1.23
CA LYS A 133 -20.16 -12.12 -0.97
C LYS A 133 -18.81 -11.52 -0.58
N THR A 134 -18.35 -10.51 -1.30
CA THR A 134 -17.08 -9.82 -1.01
C THR A 134 -17.10 -9.15 0.35
N ILE A 135 -18.17 -8.46 0.73
CA ILE A 135 -18.29 -7.81 2.05
C ILE A 135 -18.28 -8.85 3.18
N ARG A 136 -18.93 -10.01 2.98
CA ARG A 136 -18.87 -11.13 3.94
C ARG A 136 -17.45 -11.66 4.08
N LEU A 137 -16.77 -11.90 2.95
CA LEU A 137 -15.39 -12.39 2.92
C LEU A 137 -14.43 -11.39 3.60
N MET A 138 -14.51 -10.10 3.28
CA MET A 138 -13.71 -9.06 3.93
C MET A 138 -13.89 -9.09 5.45
N LYS A 139 -15.13 -9.15 5.94
CA LYS A 139 -15.42 -9.28 7.38
C LYS A 139 -14.73 -10.51 7.98
N GLU A 140 -14.86 -11.67 7.36
CA GLU A 140 -14.28 -12.92 7.86
C GLU A 140 -12.76 -12.86 7.92
N LEU A 141 -12.13 -12.40 6.83
CA LEU A 141 -10.68 -12.23 6.74
C LEU A 141 -10.15 -11.22 7.76
N THR A 142 -10.83 -10.09 7.95
CA THR A 142 -10.46 -9.10 8.97
C THR A 142 -10.51 -9.68 10.38
N ILE A 143 -11.56 -10.43 10.73
CA ILE A 143 -11.67 -11.09 12.04
C ILE A 143 -10.52 -12.09 12.21
N GLN A 144 -10.32 -12.98 11.23
CA GLN A 144 -9.28 -14.01 11.29
C GLN A 144 -7.87 -13.42 11.39
N THR A 145 -7.61 -12.33 10.68
CA THR A 145 -6.33 -11.62 10.69
C THR A 145 -6.03 -11.03 12.07
N LEU A 146 -7.00 -10.31 12.64
CA LEU A 146 -6.82 -9.55 13.87
C LEU A 146 -7.01 -10.37 15.16
N THR A 147 -7.50 -11.60 15.05
CA THR A 147 -7.63 -12.53 16.19
C THR A 147 -6.79 -13.80 16.04
N GLY A 148 -6.10 -13.95 14.91
CA GLY A 148 -5.28 -15.11 14.60
C GLY A 148 -3.87 -15.02 15.19
N LYS A 149 -3.07 -16.05 14.88
CA LYS A 149 -1.69 -16.18 15.37
C LYS A 149 -0.75 -15.03 15.00
N ASN A 150 -1.07 -14.29 13.94
CA ASN A 150 -0.26 -13.19 13.43
C ASN A 150 -0.78 -11.81 13.87
N ALA A 151 -1.79 -11.75 14.75
CA ALA A 151 -2.38 -10.48 15.20
C ALA A 151 -1.35 -9.53 15.86
N TRP A 152 -0.25 -10.07 16.36
CA TRP A 152 0.85 -9.30 16.94
C TRP A 152 1.45 -8.25 15.99
N ILE A 153 1.37 -8.42 14.66
CA ILE A 153 1.92 -7.42 13.72
C ILE A 153 1.18 -6.08 13.78
N PHE A 154 -0.05 -6.07 14.30
CA PHE A 154 -0.90 -4.89 14.48
C PHE A 154 -0.76 -4.25 15.87
N ASP A 155 0.24 -4.66 16.67
CA ASP A 155 0.53 -4.03 17.95
C ASP A 155 1.22 -2.67 17.72
N SER A 156 0.55 -1.58 18.12
CA SER A 156 1.09 -0.22 18.00
C SER A 156 2.08 0.16 19.09
N SER A 157 2.31 -0.69 20.08
CA SER A 157 3.29 -0.44 21.16
C SER A 157 4.73 -0.70 20.74
N PHE A 158 4.96 -1.36 19.60
CA PHE A 158 6.32 -1.53 19.06
C PHE A 158 7.01 -0.18 18.82
N LYS A 159 8.34 -0.19 18.92
CA LYS A 159 9.15 0.99 18.68
C LYS A 159 9.06 1.37 17.20
N ASP A 160 8.95 2.67 16.92
CA ASP A 160 8.85 3.21 15.57
C ASP A 160 7.73 2.57 14.74
N SER A 161 6.60 2.29 15.40
CA SER A 161 5.43 1.65 14.81
C SER A 161 4.72 2.58 13.85
N SER A 162 4.71 2.23 12.57
CA SER A 162 4.13 3.00 11.48
C SER A 162 3.24 2.12 10.60
N ASN A 163 2.20 2.72 10.03
CA ASN A 163 1.37 2.14 8.98
C ASN A 163 1.41 3.12 7.79
N GLU A 164 1.27 2.63 6.57
CA GLU A 164 1.31 3.45 5.34
C GLU A 164 2.48 4.44 5.35
N LEU A 165 3.68 3.96 5.71
CA LEU A 165 4.86 4.79 5.88
C LEU A 165 5.38 5.26 4.52
N GLU A 166 5.22 6.55 4.26
CA GLU A 166 5.73 7.22 3.07
C GLU A 166 7.24 7.46 3.17
N ILE A 167 7.98 7.03 2.15
CA ILE A 167 9.41 7.25 2.00
C ILE A 167 9.67 7.83 0.61
N SER A 168 10.10 9.09 0.58
CA SER A 168 10.53 9.76 -0.65
C SER A 168 12.03 9.59 -0.84
N THR A 169 12.44 9.21 -2.04
CA THR A 169 13.85 9.07 -2.42
C THR A 169 14.13 9.70 -3.77
N ARG A 170 15.37 10.09 -4.00
CA ARG A 170 15.83 10.65 -5.26
C ARG A 170 16.65 9.61 -5.98
N GLU A 171 16.15 9.15 -7.11
CA GLU A 171 16.76 8.07 -7.89
C GLU A 171 17.32 8.60 -9.20
N GLU A 172 18.39 7.97 -9.64
CA GLU A 172 18.92 8.19 -10.98
C GLU A 172 18.06 7.44 -12.00
N SER A 173 17.64 8.15 -13.05
CA SER A 173 16.89 7.62 -14.18
C SER A 173 17.61 7.96 -15.46
N PHE A 174 17.86 6.95 -16.28
CA PHE A 174 18.43 7.14 -17.61
C PHE A 174 17.31 7.47 -18.60
N SER A 175 17.30 8.70 -19.11
CA SER A 175 16.66 9.01 -20.39
C SER A 175 17.74 9.03 -21.46
N SER A 176 17.37 8.71 -22.70
CA SER A 176 18.21 8.23 -23.81
C SER A 176 19.55 8.92 -24.10
N LYS A 177 19.90 10.04 -23.45
CA LYS A 177 21.22 10.69 -23.50
C LYS A 177 21.68 11.40 -22.20
N ASN A 178 20.91 11.42 -21.10
CA ASN A 178 21.27 12.16 -19.89
C ASN A 178 20.84 11.45 -18.60
N LEU A 179 21.67 11.62 -17.55
CA LEU A 179 21.32 11.28 -16.18
C LEU A 179 20.31 12.30 -15.65
N LEU A 180 19.12 11.84 -15.28
CA LEU A 180 18.09 12.64 -14.65
C LEU A 180 17.83 12.11 -13.25
N TRP A 181 17.78 13.01 -12.28
CA TRP A 181 17.32 12.66 -10.95
C TRP A 181 15.80 12.78 -10.87
N VAL A 182 15.13 11.71 -10.45
CA VAL A 182 13.68 11.63 -10.32
C VAL A 182 13.34 11.37 -8.87
N GLU A 183 12.41 12.14 -8.32
CA GLU A 183 11.83 11.86 -7.00
C GLU A 183 10.82 10.72 -7.14
N ARG A 184 10.92 9.72 -6.26
CA ARG A 184 9.97 8.62 -6.16
C ARG A 184 9.50 8.47 -4.73
N ASP A 185 8.20 8.27 -4.59
CA ASP A 185 7.56 7.97 -3.32
C ASP A 185 7.24 6.49 -3.23
N TYR A 186 7.48 5.93 -2.06
CA TYR A 186 7.18 4.55 -1.70
C TYR A 186 6.31 4.53 -0.44
N ILE A 187 5.34 3.62 -0.39
CA ILE A 187 4.45 3.48 0.76
C ILE A 187 4.60 2.06 1.31
N VAL A 188 5.06 1.96 2.55
CA VAL A 188 5.22 0.69 3.26
C VAL A 188 4.01 0.46 4.15
N ASP A 189 3.20 -0.55 3.84
CA ASP A 189 1.94 -0.85 4.56
C ASP A 189 2.15 -0.93 6.07
N ARG A 190 3.22 -1.60 6.52
CA ARG A 190 3.53 -1.76 7.94
C ARG A 190 5.03 -1.83 8.23
N SER A 191 5.49 -1.01 9.17
CA SER A 191 6.87 -1.05 9.67
C SER A 191 6.95 -0.80 11.17
N PHE A 192 7.85 -1.51 11.85
CA PHE A 192 8.14 -1.32 13.27
C PHE A 192 9.46 -2.01 13.65
N ILE A 193 9.99 -1.68 14.83
CA ILE A 193 11.14 -2.34 15.44
C ILE A 193 10.64 -3.25 16.55
N ASP A 194 10.99 -4.54 16.46
CA ASP A 194 10.61 -5.52 17.47
C ASP A 194 11.54 -5.48 18.71
N LYS A 195 11.23 -6.34 19.69
CA LYS A 195 11.99 -6.44 20.94
C LYS A 195 13.44 -6.93 20.78
N ASN A 196 13.79 -7.50 19.62
CA ASN A 196 15.15 -7.93 19.30
C ASN A 196 15.92 -6.85 18.53
N GLU A 197 15.37 -5.63 18.43
CA GLU A 197 15.89 -4.52 17.61
C GLU A 197 15.97 -4.84 16.10
N GLU A 198 15.09 -5.73 15.60
CA GLU A 198 14.95 -6.02 14.18
C GLU A 198 13.84 -5.15 13.56
N ARG A 199 14.15 -4.49 12.43
CA ARG A 199 13.20 -3.71 11.64
C ARG A 199 12.33 -4.65 10.82
N TRP A 200 11.05 -4.71 11.12
CA TRP A 200 10.08 -5.41 10.29
C TRP A 200 9.53 -4.49 9.20
N ILE A 201 9.55 -4.97 7.97
CA ILE A 201 8.90 -4.37 6.79
C ILE A 201 7.89 -5.41 6.30
N ILE A 202 6.61 -5.12 6.47
CA ILE A 202 5.53 -6.04 6.13
C ILE A 202 4.64 -5.40 5.08
N ASP A 203 4.43 -6.14 4.00
CA ASP A 203 3.56 -5.77 2.90
C ASP A 203 2.32 -6.69 2.93
N TYR A 204 1.13 -6.09 2.92
CA TYR A 204 -0.14 -6.80 3.04
C TYR A 204 -0.68 -7.15 1.66
N LYS A 205 -1.08 -8.42 1.47
CA LYS A 205 -1.61 -8.90 0.20
C LYS A 205 -2.98 -9.52 0.36
N THR A 206 -3.93 -8.93 -0.38
CA THR A 206 -5.34 -9.32 -0.44
C THR A 206 -5.65 -10.28 -1.58
N SER A 207 -4.64 -10.70 -2.35
CA SER A 207 -4.78 -11.72 -3.39
C SER A 207 -5.41 -12.99 -2.79
N ILE A 208 -6.44 -13.51 -3.46
CA ILE A 208 -7.14 -14.72 -3.06
C ILE A 208 -6.46 -15.89 -3.78
N LYS A 209 -6.15 -16.95 -3.03
CA LYS A 209 -5.64 -18.19 -3.62
C LYS A 209 -6.76 -18.83 -4.47
N PRO A 210 -6.54 -19.11 -5.76
CA PRO A 210 -7.46 -19.92 -6.56
C PRO A 210 -7.67 -21.31 -5.96
N ASP A 211 -8.85 -21.90 -6.14
CA ASP A 211 -9.18 -23.23 -5.60
C ASP A 211 -8.36 -24.33 -6.25
N ASP A 212 -8.04 -24.19 -7.53
CA ASP A 212 -7.24 -25.10 -8.35
C ASP A 212 -5.72 -24.97 -8.13
N GLN A 213 -5.29 -23.96 -7.38
CA GLN A 213 -3.89 -23.74 -7.05
C GLN A 213 -3.53 -24.28 -5.66
N SER A 214 -2.40 -24.99 -5.55
CA SER A 214 -1.86 -25.38 -4.23
C SER A 214 -1.40 -24.17 -3.43
N GLU A 215 -1.42 -24.28 -2.10
CA GLU A 215 -0.95 -23.21 -1.21
C GLU A 215 0.53 -22.89 -1.47
N GLU A 216 1.36 -23.92 -1.69
CA GLU A 216 2.80 -23.78 -1.92
C GLU A 216 3.07 -23.00 -3.21
N SER A 217 2.34 -23.32 -4.29
CA SER A 217 2.47 -22.63 -5.57
C SER A 217 2.04 -21.17 -5.45
N PHE A 218 0.95 -20.91 -4.74
CA PHE A 218 0.48 -19.54 -4.52
C PHE A 218 1.46 -18.71 -3.69
N ILE A 219 2.03 -19.28 -2.62
CA ILE A 219 3.07 -18.63 -1.82
C ILE A 219 4.32 -18.36 -2.66
N ALA A 220 4.73 -19.30 -3.52
CA ALA A 220 5.88 -19.11 -4.41
C ALA A 220 5.65 -17.94 -5.39
N ASN A 221 4.43 -17.81 -5.91
CA ASN A 221 4.05 -16.67 -6.77
C ASN A 221 4.10 -15.36 -6.01
N LEU A 222 3.52 -15.29 -4.81
CA LEU A 222 3.56 -14.09 -3.96
C LEU A 222 5.00 -13.64 -3.67
N ARG A 223 5.88 -14.60 -3.33
CA ARG A 223 7.31 -14.34 -3.11
C ARG A 223 7.94 -13.75 -4.36
N THR A 224 7.74 -14.38 -5.51
CA THR A 224 8.35 -13.95 -6.77
C THR A 224 7.87 -12.55 -7.17
N SER A 225 6.58 -12.28 -7.06
CA SER A 225 5.98 -11.00 -7.47
C SER A 225 6.32 -9.83 -6.55
N HIS A 226 6.57 -10.07 -5.25
CA HIS A 226 6.71 -8.97 -4.27
C HIS A 226 8.12 -8.85 -3.67
N SER A 227 9.01 -9.82 -3.91
CA SER A 227 10.41 -9.72 -3.46
C SER A 227 11.13 -8.47 -3.98
N PRO A 228 10.98 -8.03 -5.25
CA PRO A 228 11.66 -6.81 -5.72
C PRO A 228 11.25 -5.55 -4.96
N GLN A 229 9.94 -5.41 -4.66
CA GLN A 229 9.41 -4.28 -3.91
C GLN A 229 9.90 -4.30 -2.45
N LEU A 230 9.81 -5.46 -1.78
CA LEU A 230 10.31 -5.60 -0.41
C LEU A 230 11.82 -5.39 -0.31
N GLN A 231 12.59 -5.80 -1.32
CA GLN A 231 14.01 -5.51 -1.40
C GLN A 231 14.27 -4.01 -1.56
N LYS A 232 13.46 -3.32 -2.37
CA LYS A 232 13.53 -1.87 -2.50
C LYS A 232 13.25 -1.19 -1.17
N TYR A 233 12.19 -1.57 -0.46
CA TYR A 233 11.90 -1.04 0.87
C TYR A 233 13.07 -1.28 1.83
N ALA A 234 13.61 -2.49 1.88
CA ALA A 234 14.77 -2.78 2.72
C ALA A 234 15.97 -1.88 2.40
N SER A 235 16.30 -1.66 1.12
CA SER A 235 17.39 -0.74 0.75
C SER A 235 17.16 0.70 1.24
N LEU A 236 15.92 1.20 1.20
CA LEU A 236 15.60 2.54 1.69
C LEU A 236 15.83 2.69 3.19
N PHE A 237 15.61 1.62 3.97
CA PHE A 237 15.91 1.62 5.39
C PHE A 237 17.41 1.42 5.67
N SER A 238 18.09 0.58 4.89
CA SER A 238 19.54 0.39 5.03
C SER A 238 20.34 1.67 4.78
N ASP A 239 19.81 2.59 3.97
CA ASP A 239 20.41 3.92 3.77
C ASP A 239 20.22 4.85 4.99
N LEU A 240 19.28 4.54 5.89
CA LEU A 240 18.89 5.36 7.04
C LEU A 240 19.40 4.80 8.38
N GLU A 241 19.61 3.48 8.49
CA GLU A 241 20.00 2.81 9.73
C GLU A 241 20.69 1.46 9.51
N ASP A 242 21.45 1.01 10.51
CA ASP A 242 22.23 -0.25 10.46
C ASP A 242 21.51 -1.47 11.07
N ARG A 243 20.21 -1.37 11.40
CA ARG A 243 19.47 -2.46 12.06
C ARG A 243 19.24 -3.64 11.11
N PRO A 244 19.23 -4.89 11.60
CA PRO A 244 18.79 -6.02 10.79
C PRO A 244 17.34 -5.83 10.30
N ILE A 245 17.09 -6.09 9.02
CA ILE A 245 15.78 -5.91 8.39
C ILE A 245 15.14 -7.27 8.10
N LYS A 246 13.92 -7.48 8.61
CA LYS A 246 13.04 -8.60 8.27
C LYS A 246 11.95 -8.14 7.30
N LYS A 247 12.00 -8.69 6.09
CA LYS A 247 10.97 -8.49 5.05
C LYS A 247 9.92 -9.58 5.15
N ALA A 248 8.64 -9.23 5.07
CA ALA A 248 7.58 -10.23 5.02
C ALA A 248 6.41 -9.79 4.16
N ILE A 249 5.72 -10.79 3.59
CA ILE A 249 4.40 -10.63 2.98
C ILE A 249 3.38 -11.18 3.97
N PHE A 250 2.35 -10.41 4.29
CA PHE A 250 1.19 -10.93 5.00
C PHE A 250 0.08 -11.27 4.00
N ALA A 251 -0.06 -12.56 3.67
CA ALA A 251 -1.11 -13.06 2.79
C ALA A 251 -2.42 -13.18 3.58
N ILE A 252 -3.30 -12.19 3.43
CA ILE A 252 -4.54 -12.06 4.22
C ILE A 252 -5.47 -13.26 3.96
N SER A 253 -5.61 -13.69 2.70
CA SER A 253 -6.45 -14.83 2.32
C SER A 253 -6.01 -16.16 2.94
N LEU A 254 -4.72 -16.29 3.29
CA LEU A 254 -4.16 -17.47 3.97
C LEU A 254 -3.95 -17.24 5.47
N ASN A 255 -4.19 -16.04 5.98
CA ASN A 255 -3.80 -15.59 7.32
C ASN A 255 -2.35 -15.99 7.68
N LYS A 256 -1.44 -15.79 6.72
CA LYS A 256 -0.06 -16.30 6.80
C LYS A 256 0.97 -15.19 6.60
N LEU A 257 1.87 -15.06 7.57
CA LEU A 257 3.06 -14.22 7.46
C LEU A 257 4.18 -15.02 6.78
N ILE A 258 4.63 -14.56 5.62
CA ILE A 258 5.61 -15.20 4.77
C ILE A 258 6.88 -14.35 4.83
N VAL A 259 7.85 -14.78 5.63
CA VAL A 259 9.15 -14.11 5.72
C VAL A 259 9.96 -14.37 4.42
N ILE A 260 10.53 -13.30 3.88
CA ILE A 260 11.38 -13.31 2.69
C ILE A 260 12.83 -13.24 3.14
N LYS A 261 13.67 -14.12 2.57
CA LYS A 261 15.12 -14.08 2.75
C LYS A 261 15.69 -13.02 1.80
#